data_AF-A0A2V8NWE2-F1
#
_entry.id   AF-A0A2V8NWE2-F1
#
_cell.length_a   1.000
_cell.length_b   1.000
_cell.length_c   1.000
_cell.angle_alpha   90.00
_cell.angle_beta   90.00
_cell.angle_gamma   90.00
#
_symmetry.space_group_name_H-M   'P 1'
#
loop_
_entity.id
_entity.type
_entity.pdbx_description
1 polymer ?
#
loop_
_entity_poly.entity_id
_entity_poly.type
_entity_poly.pdbx_seq_one_letter_code
_entity_poly.pdbx_strand_id
1 'polypeptide(L)'
;MRRMRRNVLRGGYGFIAVAVLLIPLSLKPADTLPTQIPDAAFWRMVTDFSEEAGSFRFQYMSNEREFAPLIPELKKSTKPGGVYLGVGPEQNFSYITALRPRIAFIFDIRRENMLEHLIYKAVFEMSPNRVEFISRLFSRGAPAGLSDKSTVKALFEAFGRVPRDARLSTQNLQAIKDHLIKDRRFFLTRQDQSDIDAVYRTFFDAGPGVPYPERNFGGFYGGSYADLMMATDDDGQPRSYLASEDSFQFLREMQRRNLIVPLVGNFAGTKAIRAASGYLKEHQATVTTFYTSNV
;
A
#
# COMPACT_ATOMS: atom_id res chain seq x y z
N MET A 1 -8.68 20.13 -103.31
CA MET A 1 -8.75 18.87 -102.54
C MET A 1 -7.76 18.90 -101.36
N ARG A 2 -8.22 19.14 -100.13
CA ARG A 2 -7.81 18.38 -98.92
C ARG A 2 -8.67 18.85 -97.75
N ARG A 3 -9.43 17.91 -97.20
CA ARG A 3 -10.47 18.12 -96.18
C ARG A 3 -9.88 18.42 -94.81
N MET A 4 -10.51 19.40 -94.19
CA MET A 4 -10.52 19.77 -92.78
C MET A 4 -10.86 18.57 -91.87
N ARG A 5 -10.08 18.35 -90.80
CA ARG A 5 -10.55 17.67 -89.57
C ARG A 5 -9.88 18.33 -88.36
N ARG A 6 -10.68 19.13 -87.64
CA ARG A 6 -10.40 19.62 -86.28
C ARG A 6 -10.70 18.49 -85.30
N ASN A 7 -9.69 18.00 -84.59
CA ASN A 7 -9.89 17.16 -83.40
C ASN A 7 -9.89 18.07 -82.17
N VAL A 8 -11.07 18.26 -81.59
CA VAL A 8 -11.25 18.90 -80.28
C VAL A 8 -11.08 17.82 -79.22
N LEU A 9 -9.93 17.79 -78.56
CA LEU A 9 -9.74 17.00 -77.34
C LEU A 9 -10.33 17.79 -76.16
N ARG A 10 -11.46 17.31 -75.64
CA ARG A 10 -12.02 17.74 -74.35
C ARG A 10 -11.10 17.22 -73.24
N GLY A 11 -10.29 18.10 -72.67
CA GLY A 11 -9.57 17.84 -71.41
C GLY A 11 -10.56 17.85 -70.26
N GLY A 12 -10.92 16.67 -69.75
CA GLY A 12 -11.67 16.54 -68.50
C GLY A 12 -10.71 16.77 -67.33
N TYR A 13 -10.92 17.84 -66.58
CA TYR A 13 -10.26 18.04 -65.29
C TYR A 13 -10.84 17.04 -64.28
N GLY A 14 -10.17 15.90 -64.10
CA GLY A 14 -10.45 14.99 -62.99
C GLY A 14 -9.86 15.56 -61.71
N PHE A 15 -10.69 16.17 -60.86
CA PHE A 15 -10.31 16.44 -59.48
C PHE A 15 -10.22 15.11 -58.72
N ILE A 16 -8.99 14.62 -58.51
CA ILE A 16 -8.74 13.57 -57.52
C ILE A 16 -8.81 14.24 -56.15
N ALA A 17 -9.96 14.11 -55.48
CA ALA A 17 -10.08 14.45 -54.08
C ALA A 17 -9.26 13.44 -53.27
N VAL A 18 -8.05 13.84 -52.85
CA VAL A 18 -7.28 13.10 -51.84
C VAL A 18 -7.99 13.32 -50.51
N ALA A 19 -8.85 12.38 -50.13
CA ALA A 19 -9.41 12.33 -48.79
C ALA A 19 -8.27 12.00 -47.81
N VAL A 20 -7.71 13.05 -47.18
CA VAL A 20 -6.84 12.89 -46.03
C VAL A 20 -7.73 12.38 -44.89
N LEU A 21 -7.74 11.06 -44.68
CA LEU A 21 -8.25 10.47 -43.46
C LEU A 21 -7.36 10.97 -42.31
N LEU A 22 -7.78 12.03 -41.64
CA LEU A 22 -7.32 12.34 -40.30
C LEU A 22 -7.84 11.25 -39.37
N ILE A 23 -7.13 10.13 -39.31
CA ILE A 23 -7.30 9.17 -38.22
C ILE A 23 -6.87 9.93 -36.96
N PRO A 24 -7.77 10.22 -36.01
CA PRO A 24 -7.30 10.72 -34.73
C PRO A 24 -6.48 9.58 -34.13
N LEU A 25 -5.15 9.70 -34.15
CA LEU A 25 -4.32 8.94 -33.24
C LEU A 25 -4.79 9.35 -31.85
N SER A 26 -5.69 8.57 -31.26
CA SER A 26 -5.83 8.52 -29.82
C SER A 26 -4.52 7.97 -29.29
N LEU A 27 -3.54 8.86 -29.14
CA LEU A 27 -2.47 8.69 -28.16
C LEU A 27 -3.18 8.62 -26.81
N LYS A 28 -3.63 7.41 -26.43
CA LYS A 28 -3.91 7.17 -25.02
C LYS A 28 -2.62 7.55 -24.30
N PRO A 29 -2.67 8.51 -23.37
CA PRO A 29 -1.50 8.82 -22.57
C PRO A 29 -1.05 7.50 -21.92
N ALA A 30 0.20 7.11 -22.19
CA ALA A 30 0.74 5.90 -21.63
C ALA A 30 0.96 6.20 -20.15
N ASP A 31 0.19 5.54 -19.28
CA ASP A 31 0.46 5.58 -17.86
C ASP A 31 1.89 5.06 -17.62
N THR A 32 2.77 5.94 -17.14
CA THR A 32 4.21 5.70 -17.06
C THR A 32 4.67 5.36 -15.64
N LEU A 33 3.75 5.00 -14.74
CA LEU A 33 4.14 4.61 -13.38
C LEU A 33 5.19 3.49 -13.42
N PRO A 34 6.29 3.64 -12.65
CA PRO A 34 7.32 2.62 -12.61
C PRO A 34 6.77 1.34 -11.97
N THR A 35 7.25 0.19 -12.44
CA THR A 35 6.93 -1.10 -11.82
C THR A 35 7.76 -1.36 -10.56
N GLN A 36 8.79 -0.55 -10.29
CA GLN A 36 9.62 -0.53 -9.10
C GLN A 36 10.26 0.84 -8.93
N ILE A 37 10.36 1.31 -7.69
CA ILE A 37 11.06 2.56 -7.35
C ILE A 37 12.44 2.21 -6.76
N PRO A 38 13.57 2.75 -7.28
CA PRO A 38 14.88 2.54 -6.67
C PRO A 38 14.94 3.09 -5.24
N ASP A 39 15.71 2.47 -4.34
CA ASP A 39 15.75 2.82 -2.91
C ASP A 39 16.03 4.32 -2.66
N ALA A 40 16.98 4.90 -3.39
CA ALA A 40 17.29 6.34 -3.27
C ALA A 40 16.12 7.23 -3.71
N ALA A 41 15.37 6.84 -4.75
CA ALA A 41 14.21 7.57 -5.22
C ALA A 41 13.03 7.40 -4.25
N PHE A 42 12.82 6.20 -3.72
CA PHE A 42 11.81 5.92 -2.69
C PHE A 42 12.07 6.76 -1.44
N TRP A 43 13.30 6.74 -0.93
CA TRP A 43 13.65 7.53 0.25
C TRP A 43 13.45 9.02 0.01
N ARG A 44 13.83 9.51 -1.19
CA ARG A 44 13.57 10.89 -1.58
C ARG A 44 12.08 11.22 -1.62
N MET A 45 11.21 10.32 -2.10
CA MET A 45 9.76 10.54 -2.01
C MET A 45 9.30 10.63 -0.55
N VAL A 46 9.74 9.70 0.29
CA VAL A 46 9.39 9.68 1.72
C VAL A 46 9.83 10.97 2.41
N THR A 47 11.01 11.53 2.10
CA THR A 47 11.50 12.77 2.72
C THR A 47 10.93 14.03 2.08
N ASP A 48 10.96 14.13 0.76
CA ASP A 48 10.68 15.38 0.04
C ASP A 48 9.18 15.61 -0.04
N PHE A 49 8.36 14.55 -0.16
CA PHE A 49 6.91 14.71 -0.21
C PHE A 49 6.33 14.96 1.17
N SER A 50 6.91 14.37 2.23
CA SER A 50 6.45 14.55 3.60
C SER A 50 6.52 16.01 4.06
N GLU A 51 5.64 16.36 5.00
CA GLU A 51 5.60 17.68 5.65
C GLU A 51 5.90 17.58 7.16
N GLU A 52 5.78 18.72 7.86
CA GLU A 52 6.01 18.75 9.29
C GLU A 52 5.00 17.84 10.02
N ALA A 53 5.52 17.05 10.96
CA ALA A 53 4.69 16.12 11.73
C ALA A 53 3.81 16.88 12.73
N GLY A 54 2.57 16.44 12.86
CA GLY A 54 1.68 16.83 13.94
C GLY A 54 1.49 15.69 14.94
N SER A 55 0.48 15.83 15.79
CA SER A 55 0.15 14.84 16.83
C SER A 55 -1.23 14.25 16.61
N PHE A 56 -1.39 12.99 17.02
CA PHE A 56 -2.68 12.31 17.05
C PHE A 56 -2.74 11.40 18.27
N ARG A 57 -3.90 11.38 18.93
CA ARG A 57 -4.07 10.81 20.28
C ARG A 57 -4.15 9.29 20.35
N PHE A 58 -4.41 8.64 19.21
CA PHE A 58 -4.45 7.17 19.12
C PHE A 58 -3.08 6.67 18.68
N GLN A 59 -2.69 5.48 19.15
CA GLN A 59 -1.44 4.85 18.71
C GLN A 59 -1.75 3.59 17.90
N TYR A 60 -0.80 3.28 17.04
CA TYR A 60 -0.52 2.07 16.25
C TYR A 60 -1.66 1.05 16.12
N MET A 61 -1.97 0.65 14.88
CA MET A 61 -3.07 -0.24 14.48
C MET A 61 -4.44 0.43 14.28
N SER A 62 -5.20 -0.07 13.29
CA SER A 62 -6.60 0.31 13.06
C SER A 62 -7.53 -0.32 14.09
N ASN A 63 -8.72 0.22 14.27
CA ASN A 63 -9.83 -0.41 15.00
C ASN A 63 -11.00 -0.79 14.09
N GLU A 64 -10.89 -0.55 12.78
CA GLU A 64 -11.96 -0.73 11.81
C GLU A 64 -12.00 -2.19 11.37
N ARG A 65 -12.91 -3.00 11.94
CA ARG A 65 -13.19 -4.37 11.46
C ARG A 65 -14.17 -4.38 10.30
N GLU A 66 -14.91 -3.28 10.17
CA GLU A 66 -15.95 -3.02 9.18
C GLU A 66 -15.39 -2.87 7.76
N PHE A 67 -14.07 -2.85 7.58
CA PHE A 67 -13.47 -2.88 6.24
C PHE A 67 -13.86 -4.14 5.47
N ALA A 68 -13.97 -5.29 6.15
CA ALA A 68 -14.10 -6.58 5.49
C ALA A 68 -15.41 -6.71 4.68
N PRO A 69 -16.60 -6.37 5.23
CA PRO A 69 -17.85 -6.32 4.46
C PRO A 69 -17.85 -5.35 3.28
N LEU A 70 -17.00 -4.30 3.29
CA LEU A 70 -16.95 -3.32 2.20
C LEU A 70 -16.16 -3.81 0.98
N ILE A 71 -15.23 -4.74 1.17
CA ILE A 71 -14.31 -5.21 0.12
C ILE A 71 -15.04 -5.75 -1.12
N PRO A 72 -16.07 -6.62 -1.02
CA PRO A 72 -16.77 -7.13 -2.20
C PRO A 72 -17.33 -6.04 -3.10
N GLU A 73 -17.94 -4.99 -2.53
CA GLU A 73 -18.55 -3.90 -3.31
C GLU A 73 -17.50 -2.97 -3.91
N LEU A 74 -16.44 -2.66 -3.15
CA LEU A 74 -15.30 -1.88 -3.66
C LEU A 74 -14.63 -2.56 -4.86
N LYS A 75 -14.53 -3.89 -4.86
CA LYS A 75 -13.96 -4.64 -6.00
C LYS A 75 -14.80 -4.56 -7.27
N LYS A 76 -16.12 -4.36 -7.18
CA LYS A 76 -17.00 -4.22 -8.35
C LYS A 76 -16.86 -2.85 -9.01
N SER A 77 -16.63 -1.81 -8.20
CA SER A 77 -16.62 -0.41 -8.64
C SER A 77 -15.21 0.14 -8.94
N THR A 78 -14.17 -0.46 -8.37
CA THR A 78 -12.78 0.02 -8.53
C THR A 78 -12.15 -0.56 -9.79
N LYS A 79 -11.60 0.31 -10.65
CA LYS A 79 -10.80 -0.13 -11.81
C LYS A 79 -9.46 -0.72 -11.35
N PRO A 80 -9.08 -1.94 -11.77
CA PRO A 80 -7.78 -2.51 -11.43
C PRO A 80 -6.60 -1.68 -11.94
N GLY A 81 -5.48 -1.76 -11.22
CA GLY A 81 -4.21 -1.17 -11.67
C GLY A 81 -4.16 0.35 -11.65
N GLY A 82 -5.02 1.02 -10.88
CA GLY A 82 -4.93 2.44 -10.57
C GLY A 82 -4.02 2.75 -9.38
N VAL A 83 -4.18 3.94 -8.81
CA VAL A 83 -3.45 4.40 -7.62
C VAL A 83 -4.34 4.35 -6.39
N TYR A 84 -3.77 3.90 -5.27
CA TYR A 84 -4.38 3.95 -3.95
C TYR A 84 -3.82 5.09 -3.13
N LEU A 85 -4.70 5.91 -2.55
CA LEU A 85 -4.37 6.87 -1.50
C LEU A 85 -5.06 6.44 -0.22
N GLY A 86 -4.39 6.54 0.92
CA GLY A 86 -4.95 6.09 2.20
C GLY A 86 -4.41 6.86 3.39
N VAL A 87 -5.12 6.82 4.52
CA VAL A 87 -4.64 7.36 5.80
C VAL A 87 -4.40 6.25 6.82
N GLY A 88 -3.46 6.45 7.74
CA GLY A 88 -3.29 5.57 8.90
C GLY A 88 -2.47 4.30 8.62
N PRO A 89 -2.52 3.31 9.52
CA PRO A 89 -1.59 2.18 9.54
C PRO A 89 -2.01 1.02 8.59
N GLU A 90 -2.02 -0.23 9.09
CA GLU A 90 -2.07 -1.45 8.28
C GLU A 90 -3.42 -1.79 7.65
N GLN A 91 -4.53 -1.13 8.02
CA GLN A 91 -5.81 -1.39 7.35
C GLN A 91 -5.75 -1.09 5.85
N ASN A 92 -4.88 -0.14 5.46
CA ASN A 92 -4.57 0.15 4.07
C ASN A 92 -4.10 -1.09 3.29
N PHE A 93 -3.36 -2.00 3.93
CA PHE A 93 -2.86 -3.22 3.29
C PHE A 93 -3.99 -4.15 2.85
N SER A 94 -5.09 -4.23 3.61
CA SER A 94 -6.27 -5.02 3.23
C SER A 94 -6.96 -4.44 2.00
N TYR A 95 -7.10 -3.11 1.92
CA TYR A 95 -7.62 -2.46 0.71
C TYR A 95 -6.67 -2.63 -0.48
N ILE A 96 -5.36 -2.46 -0.27
CA ILE A 96 -4.34 -2.61 -1.32
C ILE A 96 -4.35 -4.04 -1.90
N THR A 97 -4.43 -5.08 -1.06
CA THR A 97 -4.50 -6.47 -1.55
C THR A 97 -5.78 -6.79 -2.30
N ALA A 98 -6.91 -6.21 -1.84
CA ALA A 98 -8.20 -6.40 -2.48
C ALA A 98 -8.32 -5.69 -3.84
N LEU A 99 -7.82 -4.45 -3.92
CA LEU A 99 -8.00 -3.56 -5.08
C LEU A 99 -6.82 -3.59 -6.05
N ARG A 100 -5.67 -4.14 -5.62
CA ARG A 100 -4.45 -4.34 -6.40
C ARG A 100 -4.02 -3.10 -7.21
N PRO A 101 -3.78 -1.96 -6.53
CA PRO A 101 -3.25 -0.77 -7.19
C PRO A 101 -1.81 -1.01 -7.69
N ARG A 102 -1.34 -0.20 -8.62
CA ARG A 102 0.06 -0.23 -9.07
C ARG A 102 1.03 0.46 -8.11
N ILE A 103 0.55 1.45 -7.38
CA ILE A 103 1.29 2.17 -6.35
C ILE A 103 0.31 2.67 -5.30
N ALA A 104 0.76 2.73 -4.05
CA ALA A 104 0.00 3.25 -2.93
C ALA A 104 0.79 4.38 -2.23
N PHE A 105 0.09 5.46 -1.89
CA PHE A 105 0.60 6.50 -0.98
C PHE A 105 -0.25 6.46 0.29
N ILE A 106 0.41 6.32 1.44
CA ILE A 106 -0.25 6.27 2.73
C ILE A 106 0.19 7.49 3.53
N PHE A 107 -0.75 8.30 3.95
CA PHE A 107 -0.52 9.55 4.66
C PHE A 107 -0.88 9.37 6.14
N ASP A 108 -0.15 10.02 7.03
CA ASP A 108 -0.58 10.21 8.40
C ASP A 108 0.07 11.48 8.94
N ILE A 109 -0.61 12.18 9.85
CA ILE A 109 -0.05 13.39 10.44
C ILE A 109 1.17 13.09 11.33
N ARG A 110 1.30 11.86 11.83
CA ARG A 110 2.36 11.40 12.72
C ARG A 110 3.56 10.88 11.94
N ARG A 111 4.76 11.23 12.39
CA ARG A 111 6.01 10.65 11.89
C ARG A 111 6.14 9.18 12.27
N GLU A 112 5.65 8.84 13.44
CA GLU A 112 5.67 7.51 14.03
C GLU A 112 4.88 6.50 13.18
N ASN A 113 3.80 6.93 12.52
CA ASN A 113 3.07 6.07 11.60
C ASN A 113 3.82 5.83 10.28
N MET A 114 4.54 6.83 9.77
CA MET A 114 5.44 6.63 8.63
C MET A 114 6.54 5.61 8.99
N LEU A 115 7.11 5.70 10.19
CA LEU A 115 8.10 4.74 10.70
C LEU A 115 7.49 3.34 10.95
N GLU A 116 6.25 3.26 11.43
CA GLU A 116 5.49 2.00 11.54
C GLU A 116 5.37 1.30 10.19
N HIS A 117 5.04 2.04 9.12
CA HIS A 117 5.01 1.49 7.75
C HIS A 117 6.40 1.02 7.27
N LEU A 118 7.48 1.69 7.68
CA LEU A 118 8.85 1.21 7.40
C LEU A 118 9.20 -0.07 8.19
N ILE A 119 8.70 -0.21 9.42
CA ILE A 119 8.79 -1.47 10.16
C ILE A 119 8.06 -2.58 9.40
N TYR A 120 6.81 -2.36 9.01
CA TYR A 120 6.06 -3.33 8.20
C TYR A 120 6.80 -3.69 6.91
N LYS A 121 7.33 -2.69 6.19
CA LYS A 121 8.15 -2.90 4.99
C LYS A 121 9.30 -3.88 5.26
N ALA A 122 10.12 -3.63 6.27
CA ALA A 122 11.23 -4.52 6.61
C ALA A 122 10.74 -5.92 6.97
N VAL A 123 9.68 -6.03 7.78
CA VAL A 123 9.13 -7.32 8.21
C VAL A 123 8.58 -8.12 7.02
N PHE A 124 7.84 -7.48 6.10
CA PHE A 124 7.36 -8.14 4.86
C PHE A 124 8.52 -8.66 4.01
N GLU A 125 9.56 -7.85 3.81
CA GLU A 125 10.66 -8.21 2.94
C GLU A 125 11.49 -9.38 3.48
N MET A 126 11.74 -9.37 4.79
CA MET A 126 12.47 -10.41 5.52
C MET A 126 11.65 -11.70 5.75
N SER A 127 10.35 -11.67 5.53
CA SER A 127 9.45 -12.80 5.81
C SER A 127 9.04 -13.50 4.52
N PRO A 128 9.43 -14.77 4.29
CA PRO A 128 9.08 -15.48 3.06
C PRO A 128 7.60 -15.86 2.97
N ASN A 129 6.88 -15.92 4.09
CA ASN A 129 5.46 -16.28 4.16
C ASN A 129 4.76 -15.63 5.36
N ARG A 130 3.43 -15.84 5.48
CA ARG A 130 2.61 -15.28 6.57
C ARG A 130 3.02 -15.75 7.97
N VAL A 131 3.51 -16.98 8.13
CA VAL A 131 3.93 -17.52 9.43
C VAL A 131 5.14 -16.75 9.95
N GLU A 132 6.17 -16.61 9.11
CA GLU A 132 7.38 -15.86 9.44
C GLU A 132 7.09 -14.38 9.66
N PHE A 133 6.15 -13.80 8.89
CA PHE A 133 5.71 -12.42 9.09
C PHE A 133 5.12 -12.20 10.48
N ILE A 134 4.17 -13.03 10.91
CA ILE A 134 3.54 -12.91 12.23
C ILE A 134 4.58 -13.17 13.34
N SER A 135 5.46 -14.16 13.14
CA SER A 135 6.55 -14.45 14.07
C SER A 135 7.47 -13.26 14.27
N ARG A 136 7.89 -12.60 13.18
CA ARG A 136 8.75 -11.42 13.23
C ARG A 136 8.05 -10.18 13.75
N LEU A 137 6.79 -9.94 13.37
CA LEU A 137 6.06 -8.76 13.81
C LEU A 137 5.87 -8.74 15.34
N PHE A 138 5.49 -9.89 15.91
CA PHE A 138 5.20 -9.99 17.35
C PHE A 138 6.34 -10.56 18.19
N SER A 139 7.45 -10.96 17.56
CA SER A 139 8.57 -11.66 18.22
C SER A 139 8.12 -12.82 19.09
N ARG A 140 7.39 -13.73 18.44
CA ARG A 140 6.91 -15.00 18.98
C ARG A 140 7.42 -16.12 18.10
N GLY A 141 7.95 -17.19 18.70
CA GLY A 141 8.44 -18.34 17.92
C GLY A 141 7.34 -18.93 17.03
N ALA A 142 7.66 -19.25 15.78
CA ALA A 142 6.70 -19.84 14.86
C ALA A 142 6.18 -21.20 15.40
N PRO A 143 4.86 -21.36 15.64
CA PRO A 143 4.29 -22.63 16.03
C PRO A 143 4.55 -23.73 15.01
N ALA A 144 4.84 -24.94 15.48
CA ALA A 144 4.95 -26.11 14.61
C ALA A 144 3.61 -26.42 13.92
N GLY A 145 3.66 -26.95 12.69
CA GLY A 145 2.48 -27.37 11.94
C GLY A 145 1.74 -26.26 11.19
N LEU A 146 2.17 -25.00 11.30
CA LEU A 146 1.67 -23.91 10.45
C LEU A 146 2.41 -23.90 9.10
N SER A 147 1.70 -23.48 8.05
CA SER A 147 2.24 -23.34 6.70
C SER A 147 1.55 -22.21 5.93
N ASP A 148 1.98 -21.99 4.70
CA ASP A 148 1.33 -21.10 3.73
C ASP A 148 -0.14 -21.46 3.45
N LYS A 149 -0.55 -22.70 3.73
CA LYS A 149 -1.95 -23.18 3.60
C LYS A 149 -2.81 -22.97 4.85
N SER A 150 -2.22 -22.55 5.97
CA SER A 150 -2.98 -22.31 7.20
C SER A 150 -3.98 -21.16 7.01
N THR A 151 -5.19 -21.32 7.53
CA THR A 151 -6.18 -20.23 7.53
C THR A 151 -5.71 -19.11 8.46
N VAL A 152 -6.13 -17.87 8.21
CA VAL A 152 -5.78 -16.73 9.06
C VAL A 152 -6.22 -16.96 10.52
N LYS A 153 -7.38 -17.59 10.72
CA LYS A 153 -7.86 -17.99 12.05
C LYS A 153 -6.89 -18.96 12.74
N ALA A 154 -6.47 -20.03 12.05
CA ALA A 154 -5.53 -21.00 12.61
C ALA A 154 -4.17 -20.36 12.95
N LEU A 155 -3.69 -19.42 12.12
CA LEU A 155 -2.46 -18.66 12.40
C LEU A 155 -2.60 -17.89 13.72
N PHE A 156 -3.63 -17.04 13.85
CA PHE A 156 -3.79 -16.18 15.03
C PHE A 156 -4.17 -16.95 16.30
N GLU A 157 -4.94 -18.02 16.22
CA GLU A 157 -5.21 -18.92 17.35
C GLU A 157 -3.93 -19.60 17.87
N ALA A 158 -3.04 -20.03 16.96
CA ALA A 158 -1.78 -20.65 17.34
C ALA A 158 -0.81 -19.64 17.95
N PHE A 159 -0.59 -18.49 17.29
CA PHE A 159 0.30 -17.44 17.79
C PHE A 159 -0.19 -16.79 19.09
N GLY A 160 -1.51 -16.74 19.33
CA GLY A 160 -2.10 -16.28 20.58
C GLY A 160 -1.66 -17.10 21.81
N ARG A 161 -1.21 -18.35 21.61
CA ARG A 161 -0.75 -19.26 22.67
C ARG A 161 0.78 -19.27 22.84
N VAL A 162 1.52 -18.64 21.94
CA VAL A 162 2.99 -18.61 22.01
C VAL A 162 3.42 -17.48 22.95
N PRO A 163 4.26 -17.71 23.97
CA PRO A 163 4.74 -16.63 24.82
C PRO A 163 5.62 -15.64 24.05
N ARG A 164 5.68 -14.39 24.53
CA ARG A 164 6.63 -13.40 24.01
C ARG A 164 8.08 -13.86 24.22
N ASP A 165 8.95 -13.65 23.24
CA ASP A 165 10.38 -13.98 23.33
C ASP A 165 11.22 -12.69 23.24
N ALA A 166 11.77 -12.27 24.38
CA ALA A 166 12.56 -11.04 24.47
C ALA A 166 13.87 -11.11 23.66
N ARG A 167 14.49 -12.29 23.55
CA ARG A 167 15.70 -12.47 22.75
C ARG A 167 15.35 -12.35 21.27
N LEU A 168 14.26 -12.97 20.83
CA LEU A 168 13.75 -12.83 19.48
C LEU A 168 13.37 -11.38 19.15
N SER A 169 12.80 -10.65 20.12
CA SER A 169 12.50 -9.21 20.00
C SER A 169 13.74 -8.37 19.75
N THR A 170 14.79 -8.54 20.55
CA THR A 170 16.07 -7.83 20.32
C THR A 170 16.67 -8.17 18.96
N GLN A 171 16.63 -9.44 18.56
CA GLN A 171 17.17 -9.89 17.26
C GLN A 171 16.38 -9.30 16.08
N ASN A 172 15.06 -9.38 16.12
CA ASN A 172 14.20 -8.86 15.06
C ASN A 172 14.29 -7.33 14.95
N LEU A 173 14.31 -6.61 16.08
CA LEU A 173 14.45 -5.16 16.08
C LEU A 173 15.77 -4.71 15.44
N GLN A 174 16.88 -5.37 15.79
CA GLN A 174 18.16 -5.09 15.16
C GLN A 174 18.13 -5.44 13.66
N ALA A 175 17.52 -6.56 13.27
CA ALA A 175 17.39 -6.95 11.87
C ALA A 175 16.52 -5.95 11.06
N ILE A 176 15.44 -5.43 11.63
CA ILE A 176 14.60 -4.38 11.02
C ILE A 176 15.45 -3.12 10.77
N LYS A 177 16.18 -2.65 11.78
CA LYS A 177 17.05 -1.47 11.65
C LYS A 177 18.16 -1.68 10.62
N ASP A 178 18.83 -2.82 10.68
CA ASP A 178 19.89 -3.18 9.74
C ASP A 178 19.35 -3.25 8.30
N HIS A 179 18.18 -3.84 8.11
CA HIS A 179 17.57 -3.91 6.79
C HIS A 179 17.23 -2.52 6.24
N LEU A 180 16.63 -1.64 7.04
CA LEU A 180 16.27 -0.28 6.60
C LEU A 180 17.52 0.60 6.34
N ILE A 181 18.55 0.50 7.19
CA ILE A 181 19.71 1.40 7.16
C ILE A 181 20.83 0.87 6.26
N LYS A 182 21.12 -0.43 6.31
CA LYS A 182 22.26 -1.03 5.61
C LYS A 182 21.85 -1.57 4.24
N ASP A 183 20.78 -2.36 4.20
CA ASP A 183 20.34 -3.00 2.95
C ASP A 183 19.63 -1.99 2.04
N ARG A 184 18.63 -1.27 2.59
CA ARG A 184 17.83 -0.26 1.88
C ARG A 184 18.44 1.14 1.87
N ARG A 185 19.45 1.40 2.70
CA ARG A 185 20.20 2.67 2.75
C ARG A 185 19.32 3.90 3.01
N PHE A 186 18.26 3.73 3.79
CA PHE A 186 17.43 4.84 4.23
C PHE A 186 18.14 5.63 5.33
N PHE A 187 18.18 6.95 5.19
CA PHE A 187 18.86 7.84 6.12
C PHE A 187 17.98 8.13 7.36
N LEU A 188 17.83 7.13 8.22
CA LEU A 188 17.08 7.25 9.48
C LEU A 188 17.92 7.96 10.54
N THR A 189 17.39 9.05 11.09
CA THR A 189 18.04 9.81 12.18
C THR A 189 18.11 8.99 13.47
N ARG A 190 18.87 9.47 14.46
CA ARG A 190 18.88 8.83 15.80
C ARG A 190 17.49 8.85 16.44
N GLN A 191 16.71 9.91 16.22
CA GLN A 191 15.33 9.99 16.72
C GLN A 191 14.46 8.95 16.02
N ASP A 192 14.52 8.84 14.68
CA ASP A 192 13.77 7.82 13.94
C ASP A 192 14.08 6.41 14.44
N GLN A 193 15.34 6.12 14.74
CA GLN A 193 15.74 4.83 15.29
C GLN A 193 15.20 4.58 16.70
N SER A 194 15.10 5.61 17.54
CA SER A 194 14.48 5.51 18.87
C SER A 194 12.97 5.31 18.76
N ASP A 195 12.33 5.99 17.82
CA ASP A 195 10.89 5.88 17.59
C ASP A 195 10.55 4.50 17.02
N ILE A 196 11.38 3.95 16.11
CA ILE A 196 11.26 2.56 15.65
C ILE A 196 11.31 1.57 16.83
N ASP A 197 12.19 1.79 17.82
CA ASP A 197 12.25 0.94 19.01
C ASP A 197 10.94 0.99 19.81
N ALA A 198 10.39 2.20 20.00
CA ALA A 198 9.15 2.41 20.74
C ALA A 198 7.94 1.80 20.02
N VAL A 199 7.83 2.02 18.71
CA VAL A 199 6.75 1.47 17.87
C VAL A 199 6.82 -0.05 17.88
N TYR A 200 7.99 -0.64 17.57
CA TYR A 200 8.14 -2.09 17.51
C TYR A 200 7.91 -2.76 18.87
N ARG A 201 8.31 -2.10 19.97
CA ARG A 201 8.03 -2.57 21.32
C ARG A 201 6.53 -2.66 21.61
N THR A 202 5.71 -1.80 21.01
CA THR A 202 4.24 -1.88 21.16
C THR A 202 3.70 -3.18 20.59
N PHE A 203 4.14 -3.59 19.39
CA PHE A 203 3.77 -4.88 18.80
C PHE A 203 4.25 -6.05 19.67
N PHE A 204 5.48 -6.00 20.18
CA PHE A 204 6.01 -7.03 21.06
C PHE A 204 5.22 -7.18 22.37
N ASP A 205 4.93 -6.07 23.04
CA ASP A 205 4.25 -6.05 24.34
C ASP A 205 2.76 -6.41 24.22
N ALA A 206 2.07 -5.92 23.18
CA ALA A 206 0.67 -6.28 22.92
C ALA A 206 0.54 -7.73 22.41
N GLY A 207 1.36 -8.13 21.43
CA GLY A 207 1.14 -9.38 20.70
C GLY A 207 -0.13 -9.37 19.84
N PRO A 208 -0.52 -10.53 19.29
CA PRO A 208 -1.62 -10.59 18.33
C PRO A 208 -3.00 -10.40 18.94
N GLY A 209 -3.21 -10.82 20.19
CA GLY A 209 -4.54 -10.96 20.80
C GLY A 209 -4.89 -9.94 21.88
N VAL A 210 -4.01 -8.99 22.18
CA VAL A 210 -4.33 -7.93 23.15
C VAL A 210 -5.08 -6.82 22.42
N PRO A 211 -6.33 -6.51 22.83
CA PRO A 211 -7.04 -5.35 22.32
C PRO A 211 -6.22 -4.09 22.52
N TYR A 212 -6.24 -3.21 21.52
CA TYR A 212 -5.63 -1.90 21.70
C TYR A 212 -6.32 -1.18 22.88
N PRO A 213 -5.59 -0.56 23.83
CA PRO A 213 -6.20 0.06 25.00
C PRO A 213 -7.15 1.18 24.57
N GLU A 214 -8.45 0.91 24.63
CA GLU A 214 -9.45 1.93 24.40
C GLU A 214 -9.70 2.75 25.66
N ARG A 215 -9.47 4.05 25.52
CA ARG A 215 -10.47 4.99 26.03
C ARG A 215 -11.72 4.82 25.18
N ASN A 216 -12.77 4.27 25.78
CA ASN A 216 -14.13 4.20 25.28
C ASN A 216 -14.53 5.49 24.52
N PHE A 217 -14.70 5.41 23.20
CA PHE A 217 -15.38 6.44 22.42
C PHE A 217 -16.60 5.80 21.74
N GLY A 218 -17.78 6.04 22.30
CA GLY A 218 -19.05 5.84 21.59
C GLY A 218 -19.49 4.40 21.32
N GLY A 219 -19.02 3.41 22.09
CA GLY A 219 -19.51 2.02 22.00
C GLY A 219 -18.87 1.16 20.92
N PHE A 220 -17.82 1.65 20.25
CA PHE A 220 -16.90 0.81 19.48
C PHE A 220 -15.98 0.11 20.46
N TYR A 221 -15.95 -1.23 20.42
CA TYR A 221 -14.98 -2.07 21.15
C TYR A 221 -13.74 -2.25 20.28
N GLY A 222 -12.60 -1.87 20.82
CA GLY A 222 -11.29 -1.93 20.16
C GLY A 222 -10.92 -3.37 19.92
N GLY A 223 -10.81 -3.74 18.65
CA GLY A 223 -10.33 -5.07 18.27
C GLY A 223 -8.84 -5.22 18.60
N SER A 224 -8.41 -6.44 18.87
CA SER A 224 -7.02 -6.83 18.77
C SER A 224 -6.58 -6.90 17.31
N TYR A 225 -5.27 -6.97 17.08
CA TYR A 225 -4.73 -7.22 15.74
C TYR A 225 -5.32 -8.50 15.11
N ALA A 226 -5.45 -9.55 15.91
CA ALA A 226 -6.07 -10.79 15.51
C ALA A 226 -7.52 -10.58 15.05
N ASP A 227 -8.30 -9.75 15.76
CA ASP A 227 -9.68 -9.47 15.38
C ASP A 227 -9.78 -8.76 14.02
N LEU A 228 -8.88 -7.82 13.74
CA LEU A 228 -8.80 -7.16 12.43
C LEU A 228 -8.43 -8.16 11.33
N MET A 229 -7.43 -9.01 11.59
CA MET A 229 -6.95 -9.96 10.60
C MET A 229 -7.93 -11.11 10.35
N MET A 230 -8.73 -11.47 11.34
CA MET A 230 -9.76 -12.51 11.25
C MET A 230 -11.13 -11.98 10.82
N ALA A 231 -11.30 -10.66 10.65
CA ALA A 231 -12.54 -10.06 10.19
C ALA A 231 -12.97 -10.63 8.83
N THR A 232 -14.27 -10.93 8.72
CA THR A 232 -14.89 -11.51 7.53
C THR A 232 -15.89 -10.55 6.91
N ASP A 233 -16.18 -10.74 5.63
CA ASP A 233 -17.34 -10.13 5.01
C ASP A 233 -18.65 -10.85 5.37
N ASP A 234 -19.76 -10.41 4.76
CA ASP A 234 -21.10 -10.95 4.98
C ASP A 234 -21.25 -12.43 4.55
N ASP A 235 -20.35 -12.91 3.68
CA ASP A 235 -20.29 -14.32 3.23
C ASP A 235 -19.35 -15.17 4.12
N GLY A 236 -18.81 -14.60 5.20
CA GLY A 236 -17.88 -15.28 6.11
C GLY A 236 -16.47 -15.46 5.54
N GLN A 237 -16.12 -14.77 4.45
CA GLN A 237 -14.78 -14.85 3.84
C GLN A 237 -13.83 -13.86 4.52
N PRO A 238 -12.62 -14.28 4.94
CA PRO A 238 -11.64 -13.37 5.49
C PRO A 238 -11.13 -12.41 4.40
N ARG A 239 -11.05 -11.11 4.73
CA ARG A 239 -10.67 -10.05 3.77
C ARG A 239 -9.39 -9.30 4.12
N SER A 240 -8.74 -9.65 5.23
CA SER A 240 -7.48 -9.01 5.61
C SER A 240 -6.35 -9.33 4.65
N TYR A 241 -5.28 -8.54 4.70
CA TYR A 241 -4.09 -8.80 3.90
C TYR A 241 -3.33 -10.09 4.29
N LEU A 242 -3.63 -10.66 5.45
CA LEU A 242 -3.12 -11.97 5.88
C LEU A 242 -4.12 -13.12 5.62
N ALA A 243 -5.26 -12.85 4.98
CA ALA A 243 -6.29 -13.84 4.71
C ALA A 243 -5.80 -15.04 3.87
N SER A 244 -4.90 -14.79 2.93
CA SER A 244 -4.29 -15.81 2.06
C SER A 244 -2.83 -15.54 1.79
N GLU A 245 -2.09 -16.58 1.38
CA GLU A 245 -0.69 -16.43 0.99
C GLU A 245 -0.55 -15.53 -0.26
N ASP A 246 -1.47 -15.64 -1.22
CA ASP A 246 -1.50 -14.77 -2.40
C ASP A 246 -1.58 -13.28 -2.06
N SER A 247 -2.43 -12.89 -1.09
CA SER A 247 -2.54 -11.51 -0.62
C SER A 247 -1.23 -11.05 0.04
N PHE A 248 -0.64 -11.92 0.86
CA PHE A 248 0.64 -11.65 1.51
C PHE A 248 1.77 -11.46 0.50
N GLN A 249 1.92 -12.37 -0.47
CA GLN A 249 2.97 -12.29 -1.48
C GLN A 249 2.79 -11.07 -2.40
N PHE A 250 1.56 -10.70 -2.72
CA PHE A 250 1.27 -9.47 -3.47
C PHE A 250 1.80 -8.22 -2.74
N LEU A 251 1.48 -8.06 -1.45
CA LEU A 251 1.99 -6.94 -0.66
C LEU A 251 3.49 -7.00 -0.47
N ARG A 252 4.02 -8.18 -0.16
CA ARG A 252 5.46 -8.37 0.01
C ARG A 252 6.20 -7.92 -1.25
N GLU A 253 5.68 -8.23 -2.43
CA GLU A 253 6.29 -7.79 -3.68
C GLU A 253 6.14 -6.28 -3.88
N MET A 254 4.98 -5.69 -3.57
CA MET A 254 4.83 -4.23 -3.59
C MET A 254 5.82 -3.54 -2.64
N GLN A 255 6.01 -4.06 -1.44
CA GLN A 255 6.99 -3.57 -0.48
C GLN A 255 8.40 -3.69 -1.05
N ARG A 256 8.80 -4.87 -1.55
CA ARG A 256 10.14 -5.10 -2.14
C ARG A 256 10.45 -4.15 -3.29
N ARG A 257 9.43 -3.80 -4.09
CA ARG A 257 9.51 -2.88 -5.23
C ARG A 257 9.32 -1.41 -4.87
N ASN A 258 9.21 -1.08 -3.58
CA ASN A 258 9.02 0.29 -3.09
C ASN A 258 7.74 0.97 -3.61
N LEU A 259 6.67 0.20 -3.83
CA LEU A 259 5.40 0.69 -4.38
C LEU A 259 4.36 1.06 -3.32
N ILE A 260 4.72 1.03 -2.04
CA ILE A 260 3.91 1.53 -0.93
C ILE A 260 4.73 2.61 -0.24
N VAL A 261 4.35 3.88 -0.46
CA VAL A 261 5.09 5.06 -0.04
C VAL A 261 4.40 5.68 1.18
N PRO A 262 4.95 5.50 2.41
CA PRO A 262 4.42 6.15 3.59
C PRO A 262 4.92 7.60 3.69
N LEU A 263 4.03 8.53 3.99
CA LEU A 263 4.29 9.97 4.03
C LEU A 263 3.74 10.59 5.30
N VAL A 264 4.50 11.51 5.89
CA VAL A 264 3.95 12.42 6.90
C VAL A 264 3.12 13.47 6.17
N GLY A 265 1.82 13.46 6.39
CA GLY A 265 0.85 14.27 5.65
C GLY A 265 -0.35 14.66 6.48
N ASN A 266 -0.62 15.96 6.50
CA ASN A 266 -1.83 16.55 7.05
C ASN A 266 -2.86 16.72 5.91
N PHE A 267 -4.09 16.26 6.10
CA PHE A 267 -5.17 16.41 5.11
C PHE A 267 -5.56 17.89 4.89
N ALA A 268 -5.40 18.73 5.90
CA ALA A 268 -5.49 20.19 5.79
C ALA A 268 -4.15 20.85 5.42
N GLY A 269 -3.10 20.05 5.23
CA GLY A 269 -1.74 20.49 4.95
C GLY A 269 -1.55 21.04 3.54
N THR A 270 -0.37 21.63 3.31
CA THR A 270 -0.07 22.26 2.03
C THR A 270 0.78 21.39 1.11
N LYS A 271 1.42 20.33 1.61
CA LYS A 271 2.52 19.70 0.87
C LYS A 271 2.29 18.23 0.50
N ALA A 272 2.08 17.31 1.46
CA ALA A 272 2.22 15.87 1.19
C ALA A 272 1.28 15.33 0.11
N ILE A 273 -0.03 15.60 0.24
CA ILE A 273 -1.03 15.18 -0.75
C ILE A 273 -0.79 15.87 -2.10
N ARG A 274 -0.36 17.15 -2.11
CA ARG A 274 -0.07 17.88 -3.34
C ARG A 274 1.17 17.34 -4.05
N ALA A 275 2.22 16.97 -3.32
CA ALA A 275 3.44 16.38 -3.87
C ALA A 275 3.17 15.01 -4.49
N ALA A 276 2.44 14.13 -3.77
CA ALA A 276 1.98 12.86 -4.32
C ALA A 276 1.12 13.08 -5.58
N SER A 277 0.19 14.03 -5.55
CA SER A 277 -0.64 14.39 -6.72
C SER A 277 0.19 14.92 -7.90
N GLY A 278 1.26 15.69 -7.64
CA GLY A 278 2.20 16.15 -8.65
C GLY A 278 2.88 15.00 -9.36
N TYR A 279 3.46 14.07 -8.59
CA TYR A 279 4.05 12.84 -9.11
C TYR A 279 3.07 12.02 -9.96
N LEU A 280 1.83 11.85 -9.49
CA LEU A 280 0.81 11.13 -10.25
C LEU A 280 0.44 11.82 -11.58
N LYS A 281 0.39 13.15 -11.60
CA LYS A 281 0.15 13.93 -12.83
C LYS A 281 1.31 13.79 -13.82
N GLU A 282 2.55 13.83 -13.35
CA GLU A 282 3.75 13.60 -14.18
C GLU A 282 3.72 12.21 -14.82
N HIS A 283 3.19 11.21 -14.11
CA HIS A 283 3.03 9.85 -14.60
C HIS A 283 1.69 9.57 -15.30
N GLN A 284 0.83 10.58 -15.47
CA GLN A 284 -0.50 10.46 -16.08
C GLN A 284 -1.38 9.36 -15.43
N ALA A 285 -1.16 9.14 -14.14
CA ALA A 285 -1.80 8.08 -13.37
C ALA A 285 -3.14 8.54 -12.76
N THR A 286 -4.09 7.62 -12.65
CA THR A 286 -5.42 7.90 -12.08
C THR A 286 -5.55 7.30 -10.69
N VAL A 287 -5.98 8.12 -9.72
CA VAL A 287 -6.42 7.66 -8.41
C VAL A 287 -7.75 6.93 -8.56
N THR A 288 -7.79 5.65 -8.17
CA THR A 288 -8.99 4.82 -8.22
C THR A 288 -9.59 4.59 -6.83
N THR A 289 -8.83 4.85 -5.78
CA THR A 289 -9.27 4.71 -4.40
C THR A 289 -8.60 5.74 -3.53
N PHE A 290 -9.39 6.41 -2.69
CA PHE A 290 -8.89 7.31 -1.65
C PHE A 290 -9.60 6.99 -0.33
N TYR A 291 -8.92 6.28 0.56
CA TYR A 291 -9.40 5.94 1.90
C TYR A 291 -9.01 7.03 2.91
N THR A 292 -9.99 7.55 3.64
CA THR A 292 -9.81 8.69 4.55
C THR A 292 -10.16 8.38 6.00
N SER A 293 -10.53 7.14 6.33
CA SER A 293 -11.05 6.80 7.67
C SER A 293 -12.12 7.82 8.11
N ASN A 294 -12.06 8.30 9.35
CA ASN A 294 -12.91 9.35 9.92
C ASN A 294 -12.19 10.70 10.10
N VAL A 295 -11.16 10.97 9.30
CA VAL A 295 -10.35 12.22 9.32
C VAL A 295 -11.19 13.46 9.05
#